data_AF-A0A7S0STP9-F1
#
_entry.id   AF-A0A7S0STP9-F1
#
_cell.length_a   1.000
_cell.length_b   1.000
_cell.length_c   1.000
_cell.angle_alpha   90.00
_cell.angle_beta   90.00
_cell.angle_gamma   90.00
#
_symmetry.space_group_name_H-M   'P 1'
#
loop_
_entity.id
_entity.type
_entity.pdbx_description
1 polymer ?
#
loop_
_entity_poly.entity_id
_entity_poly.type
_entity_poly.pdbx_seq_one_letter_code
_entity_poly.pdbx_strand_id
1 'polypeptide(L)'
;WVVAGVLVCALLPPSFPNAAAHGLSLALIAAELVLMGINLVLFGLVHLAVLLNKYILPHWFQRGRVMVAEISSGVIDHNGRANANMTQERNKLLFALEGARTYREYISVAGQLDKLPADLGEGGDEWRQDEGSDAYDAALCRIYLAVMRAAREGGDVPALGLALRTVLHRNFAGIDRLLRLRHARAGTKTAAEDFVAELCRSVQFLGAAGTTAYNE
;
A
#
# COMPACT_ATOMS: atom_id res chain seq x y z
N TRP A 1 -27.99 52.82 27.86
CA TRP A 1 -27.70 54.04 28.64
C TRP A 1 -26.73 54.99 27.92
N VAL A 2 -25.56 54.54 27.45
CA VAL A 2 -24.63 55.40 26.66
C VAL A 2 -25.24 55.89 25.34
N VAL A 3 -25.92 55.00 24.60
CA VAL A 3 -26.54 55.32 23.30
C VAL A 3 -27.65 56.38 23.41
N ALA A 4 -28.42 56.35 24.51
CA ALA A 4 -29.50 57.32 24.75
C ALA A 4 -28.96 58.72 25.08
N GLY A 5 -27.84 58.82 25.79
CA GLY A 5 -27.19 60.10 26.08
C GLY A 5 -26.61 60.78 24.83
N VAL A 6 -26.06 60.00 23.90
CA VAL A 6 -25.53 60.51 22.62
C VAL A 6 -26.64 61.10 21.74
N LEU A 7 -27.81 60.46 21.73
CA LEU A 7 -28.96 60.90 20.93
C LEU A 7 -29.54 62.24 21.43
N VAL A 8 -29.58 62.44 22.75
CA VAL A 8 -30.08 63.69 23.37
C VAL A 8 -29.11 64.85 23.12
N CYS A 9 -27.79 64.62 23.17
CA CYS A 9 -26.81 65.64 22.80
C CYS A 9 -26.86 66.04 21.32
N ALA A 10 -27.32 65.15 20.43
CA ALA A 10 -27.47 65.43 18.99
C ALA A 10 -28.73 66.25 18.64
N LEU A 11 -29.70 66.35 19.56
CA LEU A 11 -30.99 67.03 19.34
C LEU A 11 -31.07 68.46 19.94
N LEU A 12 -30.01 68.92 20.65
CA LEU A 12 -29.94 70.28 21.18
C LEU A 12 -29.50 71.29 20.10
N PRO A 13 -30.11 72.49 20.01
CA PRO A 13 -29.73 73.51 19.03
C PRO A 13 -28.26 73.97 19.23
N PRO A 14 -27.50 74.18 18.16
CA PRO A 14 -26.04 74.25 18.23
C PRO A 14 -25.59 75.62 18.72
N SER A 15 -25.07 75.70 19.94
CA SER A 15 -24.22 76.84 20.31
C SER A 15 -22.87 76.79 19.59
N PHE A 16 -22.42 75.61 19.12
CA PHE A 16 -21.21 75.41 18.30
C PHE A 16 -21.35 74.20 17.37
N PRO A 17 -21.79 74.35 16.09
CA PRO A 17 -22.07 73.23 15.19
C PRO A 17 -20.85 72.35 14.91
N ASN A 18 -19.63 72.92 14.90
CA ASN A 18 -18.41 72.15 14.70
C ASN A 18 -18.06 71.25 15.90
N ALA A 19 -18.24 71.73 17.13
CA ALA A 19 -17.84 70.98 18.32
C ALA A 19 -18.69 69.71 18.53
N ALA A 20 -20.00 69.80 18.29
CA ALA A 20 -20.91 68.65 18.38
C ALA A 20 -20.62 67.61 17.29
N ALA A 21 -20.35 68.05 16.05
CA ALA A 21 -19.97 67.16 14.96
C ALA A 21 -18.64 66.44 15.21
N HIS A 22 -17.64 67.15 15.74
CA HIS A 22 -16.36 66.54 16.14
C HIS A 22 -16.53 65.51 17.27
N GLY A 23 -17.38 65.79 18.26
CA GLY A 23 -17.69 64.84 19.34
C GLY A 23 -18.36 63.55 18.84
N LEU A 24 -19.30 63.68 17.89
CA LEU A 24 -19.98 62.52 17.30
C LEU A 24 -19.04 61.68 16.43
N SER A 25 -18.17 62.31 15.64
CA SER A 25 -17.13 61.63 14.85
C SER A 25 -16.16 60.85 15.74
N LEU A 26 -15.66 61.45 16.83
CA LEU A 26 -14.81 60.78 17.80
C LEU A 26 -15.51 59.58 18.46
N ALA A 27 -16.79 59.71 18.80
CA ALA A 27 -17.56 58.63 19.38
C ALA A 27 -17.75 57.46 18.39
N LEU A 28 -17.94 57.76 17.10
CA LEU A 28 -18.09 56.76 16.05
C LEU A 28 -16.77 56.01 15.80
N ILE A 29 -15.65 56.73 15.72
CA ILE A 29 -14.31 56.13 15.61
C ILE A 29 -14.00 55.25 16.84
N ALA A 30 -14.36 55.70 18.04
CA ALA A 30 -14.19 54.90 19.25
C ALA A 30 -15.01 53.60 19.20
N ALA A 31 -16.24 53.64 18.68
CA ALA A 31 -17.07 52.45 18.50
C ALA A 31 -16.49 51.49 17.45
N GLU A 32 -15.97 52.00 16.33
CA GLU A 32 -15.30 51.20 15.30
C GLU A 32 -14.05 50.49 15.85
N LEU A 33 -13.25 51.17 16.66
CA LEU A 33 -12.07 50.57 17.31
C LEU A 33 -12.46 49.43 18.26
N VAL A 34 -13.56 49.59 19.01
CA VAL A 34 -14.09 48.52 19.87
C VAL A 34 -14.56 47.32 19.03
N LEU A 35 -15.30 47.58 17.95
CA LEU A 35 -15.77 46.52 17.06
C LEU A 35 -14.61 45.77 16.38
N MET A 36 -13.57 46.50 15.97
CA MET A 36 -12.37 45.92 15.40
C MET A 36 -11.61 45.05 16.42
N GLY A 37 -11.56 45.47 17.68
CA GLY A 37 -11.00 44.66 18.77
C GLY A 37 -11.76 43.35 18.98
N ILE A 38 -13.10 43.39 18.97
CA ILE A 38 -13.94 42.19 19.08
C ILE A 38 -13.68 41.23 17.91
N ASN A 39 -13.64 41.75 16.68
CA ASN A 39 -13.40 40.94 15.49
C ASN A 39 -12.00 40.29 15.50
N LEU A 40 -10.98 41.00 16.01
CA LEU A 40 -9.63 40.44 16.16
C LEU A 40 -9.60 39.26 17.13
N VAL A 41 -10.29 39.38 18.27
CA VAL A 41 -10.41 38.28 19.25
C VAL A 41 -11.15 37.09 18.62
N LEU A 42 -12.24 37.34 17.91
CA LEU A 42 -13.05 36.29 17.29
C LEU A 42 -12.26 35.55 16.20
N PHE A 43 -11.49 36.30 15.39
CA PHE A 43 -10.56 35.73 14.41
C PHE A 43 -9.49 34.85 15.08
N GLY A 44 -8.89 35.31 16.17
CA GLY A 44 -7.92 34.54 16.95
C GLY A 44 -8.51 33.24 17.51
N LEU A 45 -9.73 33.28 18.04
CA LEU A 45 -10.43 32.11 18.56
C LEU A 45 -10.77 31.08 17.47
N VAL A 46 -11.20 31.53 16.29
CA VAL A 46 -11.47 30.64 15.15
C VAL A 46 -10.20 29.96 14.67
N HIS A 47 -9.11 30.70 14.51
CA HIS A 47 -7.82 30.11 14.14
C HIS A 47 -7.29 29.14 15.19
N LEU A 48 -7.45 29.45 16.46
CA LEU A 48 -7.13 28.54 17.56
C LEU A 48 -7.97 27.27 17.49
N ALA A 49 -9.27 27.37 17.25
CA ALA A 49 -10.17 26.22 17.10
C ALA A 49 -9.79 25.34 15.90
N VAL A 50 -9.43 25.95 14.76
CA VAL A 50 -8.93 25.23 13.57
C VAL A 50 -7.62 24.52 13.86
N LEU A 51 -6.68 25.16 14.57
CA LEU A 51 -5.42 24.53 15.00
C LEU A 51 -5.66 23.36 15.96
N LEU A 52 -6.54 23.55 16.94
CA LEU A 52 -6.91 22.51 17.91
C LEU A 52 -7.56 21.31 17.19
N ASN A 53 -8.47 21.59 16.25
CA ASN A 53 -9.14 20.56 15.46
C ASN A 53 -8.18 19.83 14.52
N LYS A 54 -7.17 20.52 13.97
CA LYS A 54 -6.18 19.91 13.07
C LYS A 54 -5.20 19.01 13.80
N TYR A 55 -4.75 19.39 15.00
CA TYR A 55 -3.65 18.70 15.68
C TYR A 55 -4.07 17.81 16.85
N ILE A 56 -5.11 18.19 17.62
CA ILE A 56 -5.45 17.53 18.88
C ILE A 56 -6.66 16.58 18.73
N LEU A 57 -7.72 17.02 18.08
CA LEU A 57 -8.94 16.21 17.93
C LEU A 57 -8.74 14.87 17.19
N PRO A 58 -7.97 14.75 16.10
CA PRO A 58 -8.01 13.54 15.27
C PRO A 58 -7.46 12.30 15.98
N HIS A 59 -6.46 12.46 16.85
CA HIS A 59 -5.76 11.31 17.43
C HIS A 59 -6.34 10.88 18.78
N TRP A 60 -6.80 11.80 19.62
CA TRP A 60 -7.48 11.46 20.88
C TRP A 60 -8.91 10.97 20.60
N PHE A 61 -9.69 11.69 19.80
CA PHE A 61 -11.12 11.37 19.61
C PHE A 61 -11.32 10.01 18.94
N GLN A 62 -10.49 9.66 17.96
CA GLN A 62 -10.54 8.34 17.31
C GLN A 62 -10.17 7.22 18.30
N ARG A 63 -9.11 7.38 19.09
CA ARG A 63 -8.74 6.38 20.13
C ARG A 63 -9.82 6.24 21.20
N GLY A 64 -10.40 7.36 21.65
CA GLY A 64 -11.47 7.36 22.65
C GLY A 64 -12.75 6.70 22.16
N ARG A 65 -13.15 6.96 20.89
CA ARG A 65 -14.32 6.31 20.28
C ARG A 65 -14.14 4.80 20.12
N VAL A 66 -12.98 4.35 19.68
CA VAL A 66 -12.68 2.91 19.55
C VAL A 66 -12.72 2.24 20.93
N MET A 67 -12.10 2.85 21.94
CA MET A 67 -12.12 2.34 23.32
C MET A 67 -13.55 2.27 23.91
N VAL A 68 -14.37 3.31 23.71
CA VAL A 68 -15.77 3.31 24.20
C VAL A 68 -16.64 2.32 23.42
N ALA A 69 -16.41 2.14 22.12
CA ALA A 69 -17.08 1.11 21.32
C ALA A 69 -16.67 -0.32 21.75
N GLU A 70 -15.40 -0.56 22.05
CA GLU A 70 -14.88 -1.84 22.57
C GLU A 70 -15.47 -2.15 23.96
N ILE A 71 -15.54 -1.15 24.85
CA ILE A 71 -16.14 -1.30 26.19
C ILE A 71 -17.65 -1.52 26.12
N SER A 72 -18.37 -0.84 25.22
CA SER A 72 -19.83 -0.93 25.13
C SER A 72 -20.34 -2.15 24.35
N SER A 73 -19.57 -2.64 23.38
CA SER A 73 -19.96 -3.83 22.60
C SER A 73 -19.54 -5.14 23.25
N GLY A 74 -18.55 -5.13 24.17
CA GLY A 74 -17.99 -6.35 24.76
C GLY A 74 -17.24 -7.24 23.76
N VAL A 75 -17.17 -6.83 22.49
CA VAL A 75 -16.47 -7.51 21.41
C VAL A 75 -15.09 -6.89 21.31
N ILE A 76 -14.07 -7.64 21.72
CA ILE A 76 -12.67 -7.28 21.47
C ILE A 76 -12.49 -7.21 19.94
N ASP A 77 -11.81 -6.19 19.42
CA ASP A 77 -11.49 -6.13 17.99
C ASP A 77 -10.29 -7.03 17.67
N HIS A 78 -10.58 -8.32 17.51
CA HIS A 78 -9.59 -9.36 17.17
C HIS A 78 -8.95 -9.07 15.80
N ASN A 79 -9.74 -8.57 14.85
CA ASN A 79 -9.31 -8.33 13.48
C ASN A 79 -8.37 -7.12 13.39
N GLY A 80 -8.68 -6.03 14.09
CA GLY A 80 -7.81 -4.86 14.16
C GLY A 80 -6.47 -5.14 14.86
N ARG A 81 -6.50 -5.88 15.98
CA ARG A 81 -5.27 -6.29 16.69
C ARG A 81 -4.43 -7.28 15.87
N ALA A 82 -5.07 -8.26 15.21
CA ALA A 82 -4.38 -9.19 14.32
C ALA A 82 -3.70 -8.45 13.17
N ASN A 83 -4.39 -7.48 12.54
CA ASN A 83 -3.83 -6.69 11.45
C ASN A 83 -2.68 -5.78 11.93
N ALA A 84 -2.78 -5.17 13.12
CA ALA A 84 -1.70 -4.40 13.70
C ALA A 84 -0.46 -5.26 13.98
N ASN A 85 -0.65 -6.46 14.53
CA ASN A 85 0.43 -7.42 14.78
C ASN A 85 1.10 -7.88 13.48
N MET A 86 0.31 -8.21 12.45
CA MET A 86 0.83 -8.59 11.13
C MET A 86 1.59 -7.44 10.45
N THR A 87 1.11 -6.20 10.60
CA THR A 87 1.79 -5.00 10.08
C THR A 87 3.14 -4.79 10.76
N GLN A 88 3.21 -4.99 12.08
CA GLN A 88 4.46 -4.94 12.82
C GLN A 88 5.44 -6.03 12.36
N GLU A 89 4.95 -7.26 12.18
CA GLU A 89 5.79 -8.36 11.69
C GLU A 89 6.31 -8.10 10.28
N ARG A 90 5.46 -7.58 9.37
CA ARG A 90 5.87 -7.14 8.03
C ARG A 90 7.03 -6.16 8.10
N ASN A 91 6.91 -5.11 8.92
CA ASN A 91 7.96 -4.09 9.02
C ASN A 91 9.28 -4.65 9.56
N LYS A 92 9.21 -5.58 10.51
CA LYS A 92 10.39 -6.28 11.04
C LYS A 92 11.06 -7.14 9.96
N LEU A 93 10.28 -7.85 9.16
CA LEU A 93 10.81 -8.66 8.05
C LEU A 93 11.41 -7.78 6.95
N LEU A 94 10.81 -6.62 6.63
CA LEU A 94 11.39 -5.66 5.69
C LEU A 94 12.76 -5.15 6.16
N PHE A 95 12.87 -4.81 7.45
CA PHE A 95 14.16 -4.40 8.04
C PHE A 95 15.19 -5.54 7.98
N ALA A 96 14.78 -6.78 8.24
CA ALA A 96 15.64 -7.95 8.12
C ALA A 96 16.07 -8.21 6.66
N LEU A 97 15.19 -7.93 5.69
CA LEU A 97 15.47 -8.08 4.26
C LEU A 97 16.52 -7.05 3.79
N GLU A 98 16.41 -5.80 4.23
CA GLU A 98 17.40 -4.74 3.96
C GLU A 98 18.77 -5.06 4.57
N GLY A 99 18.79 -5.73 5.73
CA GLY A 99 20.01 -6.16 6.42
C GLY A 99 20.64 -7.45 5.88
N ALA A 100 20.01 -8.14 4.93
CA ALA A 100 20.48 -9.43 4.43
C ALA A 100 21.80 -9.27 3.65
N ARG A 101 22.81 -10.09 3.99
CA ARG A 101 24.15 -10.01 3.37
C ARG A 101 24.41 -11.14 2.38
N THR A 102 23.63 -12.22 2.47
CA THR A 102 23.75 -13.36 1.57
C THR A 102 22.44 -13.60 0.82
N TYR A 103 22.54 -14.17 -0.38
CA TYR A 103 21.36 -14.55 -1.16
C TYR A 103 20.44 -15.52 -0.40
N ARG A 104 21.03 -16.43 0.38
CA ARG A 104 20.29 -17.39 1.21
C ARG A 104 19.50 -16.71 2.33
N GLU A 105 20.08 -15.68 2.96
CA GLU A 105 19.35 -14.86 3.94
C GLU A 105 18.22 -14.09 3.27
N TYR A 106 18.51 -13.46 2.13
CA TYR A 106 17.52 -12.71 1.36
C TYR A 106 16.31 -13.59 1.01
N ILE A 107 16.53 -14.77 0.42
CA ILE A 107 15.42 -15.62 -0.02
C ILE A 107 14.61 -16.18 1.15
N SER A 108 15.27 -16.43 2.30
CA SER A 108 14.60 -16.88 3.52
C SER A 108 13.67 -15.82 4.09
N VAL A 109 14.10 -14.55 4.12
CA VAL A 109 13.28 -13.44 4.62
C VAL A 109 12.22 -13.05 3.59
N ALA A 110 12.57 -13.02 2.30
CA ALA A 110 11.64 -12.76 1.20
C ALA A 110 10.49 -13.78 1.18
N GLY A 111 10.79 -15.07 1.36
CA GLY A 111 9.77 -16.11 1.46
C GLY A 111 8.90 -16.03 2.72
N GLN A 112 9.35 -15.35 3.79
CA GLN A 112 8.50 -15.05 4.94
C GLN A 112 7.57 -13.86 4.67
N LEU A 113 8.05 -12.85 3.94
CA LEU A 113 7.22 -11.73 3.47
C LEU A 113 6.15 -12.21 2.49
N ASP A 114 6.52 -13.06 1.53
CA ASP A 114 5.60 -13.57 0.50
C ASP A 114 4.43 -14.41 1.09
N LYS A 115 4.58 -14.95 2.31
CA LYS A 115 3.53 -15.66 3.07
C LYS A 115 2.52 -14.74 3.76
N LEU A 116 2.83 -13.45 3.91
CA LEU A 116 1.90 -12.51 4.51
C LEU A 116 0.72 -12.27 3.55
N PRO A 117 -0.47 -11.93 4.08
CA PRO A 117 -1.67 -11.74 3.27
C PRO A 117 -1.53 -10.65 2.21
N ALA A 118 -2.25 -10.81 1.09
CA ALA A 118 -2.34 -9.79 0.04
C ALA A 118 -2.83 -8.42 0.54
N ASP A 119 -3.70 -8.40 1.55
CA ASP A 119 -4.22 -7.17 2.16
C ASP A 119 -3.14 -6.27 2.77
N LEU A 120 -1.99 -6.84 3.16
CA LEU A 120 -0.85 -6.09 3.69
C LEU A 120 0.10 -5.57 2.60
N GLY A 121 -0.23 -5.78 1.32
CA GLY A 121 0.61 -5.48 0.17
C GLY A 121 1.67 -6.54 -0.13
N GLU A 122 1.58 -7.70 0.53
CA GLU A 122 2.41 -8.88 0.26
C GLU A 122 1.54 -9.94 -0.46
N GLY A 123 1.71 -11.25 -0.24
CA GLY A 123 0.88 -12.28 -0.89
C GLY A 123 1.52 -12.93 -2.11
N GLY A 124 2.85 -12.88 -2.20
CA GLY A 124 3.60 -13.54 -3.26
C GLY A 124 3.30 -15.04 -3.36
N ASP A 125 3.15 -15.75 -2.24
CA ASP A 125 2.90 -17.20 -2.24
C ASP A 125 1.51 -17.55 -2.78
N GLU A 126 0.48 -16.80 -2.40
CA GLU A 126 -0.88 -16.95 -2.94
C GLU A 126 -0.87 -16.71 -4.45
N TRP A 127 -0.19 -15.64 -4.89
CA TRP A 127 -0.04 -15.37 -6.31
C TRP A 127 0.73 -16.49 -7.03
N ARG A 128 1.77 -17.08 -6.44
CA ARG A 128 2.54 -18.16 -7.09
C ARG A 128 1.71 -19.42 -7.31
N GLN A 129 0.80 -19.71 -6.38
CA GLN A 129 -0.10 -20.87 -6.41
C GLN A 129 -1.35 -20.64 -7.26
N ASP A 130 -1.75 -19.39 -7.47
CA ASP A 130 -2.91 -19.06 -8.30
C ASP A 130 -2.73 -19.55 -9.75
N GLU A 131 -3.58 -20.50 -10.12
CA GLU A 131 -3.61 -21.15 -11.43
C GLU A 131 -4.51 -20.42 -12.44
N GLY A 132 -5.35 -19.48 -11.99
CA GLY A 132 -6.34 -18.79 -12.82
C GLY A 132 -5.81 -17.53 -13.52
N SER A 133 -4.50 -17.29 -13.46
CA SER A 133 -3.91 -16.06 -14.00
C SER A 133 -3.74 -16.11 -15.52
N ASP A 134 -4.37 -15.15 -16.22
CA ASP A 134 -4.21 -14.94 -17.67
C ASP A 134 -2.83 -14.40 -18.09
N ALA A 135 -1.88 -14.29 -17.15
CA ALA A 135 -0.54 -13.78 -17.42
C ALA A 135 0.27 -14.65 -18.39
N TYR A 136 0.00 -15.97 -18.39
CA TYR A 136 0.66 -16.98 -19.19
C TYR A 136 -0.25 -18.22 -19.33
N ASP A 137 0.04 -19.08 -20.30
CA ASP A 137 -0.73 -20.32 -20.51
C ASP A 137 -0.20 -21.44 -19.60
N ALA A 138 -0.70 -21.44 -18.36
CA ALA A 138 -0.35 -22.45 -17.35
C ALA A 138 -0.71 -23.88 -17.78
N ALA A 139 -1.81 -24.04 -18.53
CA ALA A 139 -2.26 -25.34 -19.02
C ALA A 139 -1.24 -25.90 -20.04
N LEU A 140 -0.81 -25.07 -20.99
CA LEU A 140 0.19 -25.45 -21.98
C LEU A 140 1.54 -25.80 -21.33
N CYS A 141 1.97 -25.05 -20.30
CA CYS A 141 3.15 -25.39 -19.51
C CYS A 141 3.06 -26.79 -18.90
N ARG A 142 1.92 -27.12 -18.27
CA ARG A 142 1.72 -28.44 -17.63
C ARG A 142 1.68 -29.58 -18.62
N ILE A 143 1.03 -29.39 -19.76
CA ILE A 143 0.97 -30.39 -20.83
C ILE A 143 2.38 -30.73 -21.28
N TYR A 144 3.20 -29.72 -21.62
CA TYR A 144 4.56 -29.97 -22.10
C TYR A 144 5.50 -30.45 -20.99
N LEU A 145 5.31 -30.02 -19.75
CA LEU A 145 6.02 -30.59 -18.60
C LEU A 145 5.78 -32.10 -18.52
N ALA A 146 4.53 -32.55 -18.60
CA ALA A 146 4.18 -33.97 -18.55
C ALA A 146 4.76 -34.75 -19.73
N VAL A 147 4.69 -34.19 -20.95
CA VAL A 147 5.27 -34.80 -22.16
C VAL A 147 6.79 -34.95 -22.05
N MET A 148 7.50 -33.90 -21.63
CA MET A 148 8.95 -33.95 -21.45
C MET A 148 9.36 -34.94 -20.36
N ARG A 149 8.63 -34.93 -19.23
CA ARG A 149 8.90 -35.84 -18.12
C ARG A 149 8.72 -37.30 -18.54
N ALA A 150 7.61 -37.62 -19.21
CA ALA A 150 7.33 -38.97 -19.69
C ALA A 150 8.37 -39.45 -20.70
N ALA A 151 8.75 -38.59 -21.66
CA ALA A 151 9.78 -38.92 -22.65
C ALA A 151 11.16 -39.13 -22.01
N ARG A 152 11.54 -38.29 -21.03
CA ARG A 152 12.80 -38.42 -20.30
C ARG A 152 12.84 -39.69 -19.44
N GLU A 153 11.78 -39.97 -18.68
CA GLU A 153 11.69 -41.17 -17.82
C GLU A 153 11.60 -42.46 -18.64
N GLY A 154 10.97 -42.40 -19.83
CA GLY A 154 10.95 -43.51 -20.78
C GLY A 154 12.23 -43.68 -21.60
N GLY A 155 13.20 -42.75 -21.51
CA GLY A 155 14.43 -42.77 -22.31
C GLY A 155 14.21 -42.53 -23.81
N ASP A 156 13.06 -42.00 -24.21
CA ASP A 156 12.72 -41.73 -25.61
C ASP A 156 13.37 -40.40 -26.06
N VAL A 157 14.64 -40.51 -26.48
CA VAL A 157 15.45 -39.39 -26.95
C VAL A 157 14.82 -38.66 -28.16
N PRO A 158 14.31 -39.35 -29.20
CA PRO A 158 13.62 -38.70 -30.31
C PRO A 158 12.39 -37.89 -29.86
N ALA A 159 11.51 -38.47 -29.04
CA ALA A 159 10.31 -37.76 -28.56
C ALA A 159 10.67 -36.55 -27.69
N LEU A 160 11.68 -36.70 -26.82
CA LEU A 160 12.18 -35.60 -26.00
C LEU A 160 12.76 -34.47 -26.84
N GLY A 161 13.52 -34.80 -27.90
CA GLY A 161 14.06 -33.84 -28.85
C GLY A 161 12.97 -33.06 -29.59
N LEU A 162 11.89 -33.73 -30.00
CA LEU A 162 10.74 -33.08 -30.64
C LEU A 162 10.03 -32.13 -29.67
N ALA A 163 9.79 -32.55 -28.44
CA ALA A 163 9.18 -31.72 -27.40
C ALA A 163 10.03 -30.46 -27.14
N LEU A 164 11.35 -30.63 -26.96
CA LEU A 164 12.29 -29.53 -26.76
C LEU A 164 12.34 -28.56 -27.93
N ARG A 165 12.31 -29.07 -29.17
CA ARG A 165 12.23 -28.22 -30.36
C ARG A 165 11.00 -27.31 -30.32
N THR A 166 9.87 -27.77 -29.81
CA THR A 166 8.67 -26.94 -29.67
C THR A 166 8.82 -25.90 -28.56
N VAL A 167 9.25 -26.30 -27.36
CA VAL A 167 9.28 -25.39 -26.20
C VAL A 167 10.42 -24.37 -26.24
N LEU A 168 11.54 -24.72 -26.87
CA LEU A 168 12.68 -23.81 -27.02
C LEU A 168 12.50 -22.84 -28.20
N HIS A 169 11.51 -23.05 -29.06
CA HIS A 169 11.28 -22.22 -30.24
C HIS A 169 10.25 -21.11 -29.96
N ARG A 170 10.74 -19.89 -29.73
CA ARG A 170 10.00 -18.65 -29.42
C ARG A 170 9.20 -18.72 -28.11
N ASN A 171 8.82 -17.54 -27.60
CA ASN A 171 8.11 -17.29 -26.33
C ASN A 171 6.98 -18.31 -26.06
N PHE A 172 7.35 -19.41 -25.41
CA PHE A 172 6.46 -20.55 -25.17
C PHE A 172 5.54 -20.23 -24.00
N ALA A 173 4.24 -20.47 -24.19
CA ALA A 173 3.18 -20.20 -23.21
C ALA A 173 3.14 -18.76 -22.67
N GLY A 174 3.87 -17.81 -23.25
CA GLY A 174 3.94 -16.44 -22.73
C GLY A 174 4.74 -16.30 -21.42
N ILE A 175 5.56 -17.28 -21.04
CA ILE A 175 6.33 -17.29 -19.78
C ILE A 175 7.19 -16.02 -19.64
N ASP A 176 7.68 -15.45 -20.73
CA ASP A 176 8.47 -14.21 -20.71
C ASP A 176 7.72 -13.03 -20.08
N ARG A 177 6.38 -13.06 -20.11
CA ARG A 177 5.54 -12.02 -19.50
C ARG A 177 5.64 -12.06 -17.98
N LEU A 178 5.87 -13.24 -17.39
CA LEU A 178 6.01 -13.43 -15.95
C LEU A 178 7.25 -12.72 -15.39
N LEU A 179 8.31 -12.55 -16.19
CA LEU A 179 9.53 -11.82 -15.80
C LEU A 179 9.27 -10.34 -15.51
N ARG A 180 8.18 -9.77 -16.03
CA ARG A 180 7.80 -8.37 -15.79
C ARG A 180 6.90 -8.20 -14.57
N LEU A 181 6.35 -9.29 -14.04
CA LEU A 181 5.47 -9.26 -12.88
C LEU A 181 6.33 -9.30 -11.61
N ARG A 182 6.13 -8.33 -10.72
CA ARG A 182 6.80 -8.25 -9.42
C ARG A 182 5.82 -8.51 -8.28
N HIS A 183 5.09 -9.63 -8.38
CA HIS A 183 4.09 -10.02 -7.38
C HIS A 183 4.68 -10.86 -6.24
N ALA A 184 5.75 -11.62 -6.50
CA ALA A 184 6.51 -12.32 -5.46
C ALA A 184 7.90 -11.72 -5.34
N ARG A 185 8.44 -11.69 -4.12
CA ARG A 185 9.82 -11.27 -3.85
C ARG A 185 10.81 -12.37 -4.20
N ALA A 186 10.41 -13.63 -4.07
CA ALA A 186 11.20 -14.79 -4.46
C ALA A 186 10.44 -15.69 -5.45
N GLY A 187 11.09 -15.98 -6.59
CA GLY A 187 10.55 -16.89 -7.59
C GLY A 187 9.44 -16.30 -8.45
N THR A 188 8.70 -17.17 -9.12
CA THR A 188 7.56 -16.85 -9.98
C THR A 188 6.46 -17.91 -9.82
N LYS A 189 5.44 -17.88 -10.70
CA LYS A 189 4.35 -18.87 -10.76
C LYS A 189 4.91 -20.30 -10.71
N THR A 190 4.39 -21.12 -9.80
CA THR A 190 4.93 -22.47 -9.53
C THR A 190 4.92 -23.36 -10.77
N ALA A 191 3.85 -23.33 -11.58
CA ALA A 191 3.80 -24.17 -12.78
C ALA A 191 4.84 -23.78 -13.84
N ALA A 192 5.22 -22.50 -13.91
CA ALA A 192 6.30 -22.05 -14.78
C ALA A 192 7.67 -22.49 -14.25
N GLU A 193 7.91 -22.40 -12.93
CA GLU A 193 9.14 -22.89 -12.30
C GLU A 193 9.33 -24.39 -12.51
N ASP A 194 8.28 -25.18 -12.28
CA ASP A 194 8.30 -26.63 -12.47
C ASP A 194 8.58 -27.01 -13.92
N PHE A 195 7.99 -26.28 -14.86
CA PHE A 195 8.23 -26.45 -16.30
C PHE A 195 9.68 -26.16 -16.66
N VAL A 196 10.24 -25.03 -16.22
CA VAL A 196 11.64 -24.66 -16.47
C VAL A 196 12.59 -25.66 -15.82
N ALA A 197 12.28 -26.14 -14.62
CA ALA A 197 13.08 -27.17 -13.95
C ALA A 197 13.10 -28.48 -14.76
N GLU A 198 11.96 -28.91 -15.31
CA GLU A 198 11.89 -30.09 -16.18
C GLU A 198 12.62 -29.88 -17.51
N LEU A 199 12.51 -28.69 -18.10
CA LEU A 199 13.25 -28.29 -19.29
C LEU A 199 14.77 -28.45 -19.07
N CYS A 200 15.30 -27.90 -17.97
CA CYS A 200 16.71 -28.02 -17.62
C CYS A 200 17.14 -29.47 -17.44
N ARG A 201 16.35 -30.29 -16.72
CA ARG A 201 16.62 -31.73 -16.57
C ARG A 201 16.64 -32.47 -17.91
N SER A 202 15.72 -32.13 -18.81
CA SER A 202 15.62 -32.73 -20.14
C SER A 202 16.83 -32.42 -21.01
N VAL A 203 17.29 -31.17 -21.00
CA VAL A 203 18.51 -30.75 -21.72
C VAL A 203 19.75 -31.45 -21.17
N GLN A 204 19.89 -31.54 -19.84
CA GLN A 204 21.00 -32.26 -19.21
C GLN A 204 21.02 -33.74 -19.57
N PHE A 205 19.85 -34.38 -19.56
CA PHE A 205 19.70 -35.78 -19.97
C PHE A 205 20.17 -36.03 -21.40
N LEU A 206 19.75 -35.18 -22.35
CA LEU A 206 20.20 -35.29 -23.75
C LEU A 206 21.70 -35.05 -23.91
N GLY A 207 22.28 -34.09 -23.18
CA GLY A 207 23.72 -33.84 -23.20
C GLY A 207 24.55 -35.03 -22.72
N ALA A 208 24.10 -35.71 -21.66
CA ALA A 208 24.73 -36.93 -21.17
C ALA A 208 24.59 -38.09 -22.18
N ALA A 209 23.39 -38.31 -22.73
CA ALA A 209 23.15 -39.35 -23.71
C ALA A 209 24.00 -39.16 -25.00
N GLY A 210 24.10 -37.94 -25.50
CA GLY A 210 24.91 -37.61 -26.69
C GLY A 210 26.42 -37.82 -26.50
N THR A 211 26.93 -37.57 -25.30
CA THR A 211 28.36 -37.75 -24.97
C THR A 211 28.74 -39.23 -24.92
N THR A 212 27.81 -40.09 -24.50
CA THR A 212 28.04 -41.53 -24.40
C THR A 212 28.11 -42.16 -25.80
N ALA A 213 27.22 -41.75 -26.71
CA ALA A 213 27.20 -42.20 -28.10
C ALA A 213 28.35 -41.68 -28.97
N TYR A 214 29.06 -40.61 -28.56
CA TYR A 214 30.23 -40.11 -29.29
C TYR A 214 31.54 -40.80 -28.86
N ASN A 215 31.57 -41.39 -27.67
CA ASN A 215 32.76 -42.05 -27.10
C ASN A 215 32.79 -43.56 -27.37
N GLU A 216 31.79 -44.10 -28.07
CA GLU A 216 31.73 -45.47 -28.63
C GLU A 216 32.01 -45.43 -30.14
#